data_AF-A0A2G8PHL2-F1
#
_entry.id   AF-A0A2G8PHL2-F1
#
_cell.length_a   1.000
_cell.length_b   1.000
_cell.length_c   1.000
_cell.angle_alpha   90.00
_cell.angle_beta   90.00
_cell.angle_gamma   90.00
#
_symmetry.space_group_name_H-M   'P 1'
#
loop_
_entity.id
_entity.type
_entity.pdbx_description
1 polymer ?
#
loop_
_entity_poly.entity_id
_entity_poly.type
_entity_poly.pdbx_seq_one_letter_code
_entity_poly.pdbx_strand_id
1 'polypeptide(L)'
;MSSDVSPPPLLSAEAAAQLATAPPVFTTDQILEILPHRYPFLLVDRVVEYQPGQRAVGLKNVTFNEPFFQGHFPNRPIMPGVLIVEAMAQLGGIVLTKLPDVAGRLALFAGIDGVRFRRPVLPGDQLLLSANLLTIRQKRIGKMFCR
;
A
#
# COMPACT_ATOMS: atom_id res chain seq x y z
N MET A 1 -0.31 -27.05 -3.42
CA MET A 1 -1.50 -26.54 -4.12
C MET A 1 -1.46 -25.02 -4.11
N SER A 2 -1.01 -24.43 -5.23
CA SER A 2 -1.17 -23.00 -5.51
C SER A 2 -2.64 -22.76 -5.77
N SER A 3 -3.35 -22.13 -4.83
CA SER A 3 -4.66 -21.56 -5.13
C SER A 3 -4.43 -20.47 -6.17
N ASP A 4 -4.68 -20.80 -7.43
CA ASP A 4 -4.58 -19.90 -8.57
C ASP A 4 -5.76 -18.93 -8.50
N VAL A 5 -5.70 -18.02 -7.52
CA VAL A 5 -6.65 -16.93 -7.41
C VAL A 5 -6.25 -15.95 -8.50
N SER A 6 -7.03 -15.93 -9.58
CA SER A 6 -6.87 -14.95 -10.65
C SER A 6 -6.73 -13.56 -10.06
N PRO A 7 -5.76 -12.76 -10.53
CA PRO A 7 -5.58 -11.43 -9.99
C PRO A 7 -6.86 -10.62 -10.18
N PRO A 8 -7.28 -9.81 -9.20
CA PRO A 8 -8.45 -8.96 -9.33
C PRO A 8 -8.35 -8.09 -10.60
N PRO A 9 -9.47 -7.68 -11.21
CA PRO A 9 -9.43 -6.82 -12.38
C PRO A 9 -8.72 -5.49 -12.06
N LEU A 10 -8.18 -4.85 -13.10
CA LEU A 10 -7.68 -3.48 -12.96
C LEU A 10 -8.86 -2.54 -12.68
N LEU A 11 -8.64 -1.53 -11.84
CA LEU A 11 -9.56 -0.42 -11.73
C LEU A 11 -9.64 0.29 -13.09
N SER A 12 -10.86 0.64 -13.52
CA SER A 12 -11.02 1.54 -14.65
C SER A 12 -10.43 2.91 -14.29
N ALA A 13 -10.05 3.70 -15.30
CA ALA A 13 -9.53 5.04 -15.09
C ALA A 13 -10.55 5.92 -14.33
N GLU A 14 -11.84 5.76 -14.63
CA GLU A 14 -12.92 6.47 -13.95
C GLU A 14 -13.06 6.06 -12.48
N ALA A 15 -13.04 4.75 -12.18
CA ALA A 15 -13.08 4.27 -10.80
C ALA A 15 -11.86 4.73 -10.00
N ALA A 16 -10.67 4.72 -10.61
CA ALA A 16 -9.45 5.22 -9.99
C ALA A 16 -9.55 6.72 -9.69
N ALA A 17 -10.08 7.52 -10.62
CA ALA A 17 -10.28 8.96 -10.42
C ALA A 17 -11.29 9.26 -9.30
N GLN A 18 -12.40 8.52 -9.25
CA GLN A 18 -13.39 8.66 -8.18
C GLN A 18 -12.78 8.34 -6.81
N LEU A 19 -12.05 7.22 -6.70
CA LEU A 19 -11.38 6.80 -5.46
C LEU A 19 -10.29 7.79 -5.01
N ALA A 20 -9.55 8.38 -5.95
CA ALA A 20 -8.52 9.39 -5.63
C ALA A 20 -9.10 10.64 -4.94
N THR A 21 -10.38 10.95 -5.19
CA THR A 21 -11.09 12.09 -4.58
C THR A 21 -12.06 11.71 -3.47
N ALA A 22 -12.23 10.42 -3.18
CA ALA A 22 -13.18 9.93 -2.20
C ALA A 22 -12.79 10.37 -0.77
N PRO A 23 -13.78 10.56 0.12
CA PRO A 23 -13.50 10.81 1.53
C PRO A 23 -12.75 9.60 2.13
N PRO A 24 -11.83 9.84 3.09
CA PRO A 24 -11.08 8.75 3.70
C PRO A 24 -11.99 7.84 4.54
N VAL A 25 -11.85 6.54 4.32
CA VAL A 25 -12.32 5.49 5.25
C VAL A 25 -11.42 5.43 6.48
N PHE A 26 -10.09 5.52 6.26
CA PHE A 26 -9.13 5.75 7.34
C PHE A 26 -8.29 6.99 7.06
N THR A 27 -8.24 7.90 8.03
CA THR A 27 -7.34 9.06 8.05
C THR A 27 -5.93 8.65 8.46
N THR A 28 -4.97 9.57 8.33
CA THR A 28 -3.59 9.36 8.78
C THR A 28 -3.52 9.03 10.26
N ASP A 29 -4.32 9.70 11.10
CA ASP A 29 -4.36 9.45 12.54
C ASP A 29 -4.81 8.02 12.85
N GLN A 30 -5.86 7.55 12.17
CA GLN A 30 -6.33 6.17 12.32
C GLN A 30 -5.30 5.17 11.78
N ILE A 31 -4.56 5.51 10.73
CA ILE A 31 -3.47 4.67 10.21
C ILE A 31 -2.33 4.58 11.23
N LEU A 32 -1.99 5.66 11.94
CA LEU A 32 -0.97 5.68 12.98
C LEU A 32 -1.32 4.78 14.18
N GLU A 33 -2.62 4.60 14.46
CA GLU A 33 -3.11 3.64 15.46
C GLU A 33 -3.04 2.19 14.98
N ILE A 34 -3.21 1.95 13.68
CA ILE A 34 -3.22 0.61 13.08
C ILE A 34 -1.80 0.11 12.78
N LEU A 35 -0.95 0.98 12.24
CA LEU A 35 0.39 0.65 11.81
C LEU A 35 1.43 1.18 12.80
N PRO A 36 2.52 0.43 13.04
CA PRO A 36 3.61 0.89 13.91
C PRO A 36 4.56 1.88 13.21
N HIS A 37 4.48 2.01 11.88
CA HIS A 37 5.36 2.87 11.08
C HIS A 37 5.19 4.35 11.46
N ARG A 38 6.30 5.09 11.47
CA ARG A 38 6.38 6.52 11.77
C ARG A 38 7.29 7.20 10.77
N TYR A 39 7.34 8.54 10.80
CA TYR A 39 8.28 9.30 9.96
C TYR A 39 9.72 8.80 10.15
N PRO A 40 10.52 8.66 9.07
CA PRO A 40 10.21 8.96 7.67
C PRO A 40 9.66 7.77 6.84
N PHE A 41 9.06 6.77 7.49
CA PHE A 41 8.74 5.47 6.90
C PHE A 41 7.27 5.06 6.97
N LEU A 42 6.36 5.97 7.35
CA LEU A 42 4.93 5.79 7.10
C LEU A 42 4.61 6.32 5.70
N LEU A 43 4.18 5.45 4.80
CA LEU A 43 4.06 5.75 3.36
C LEU A 43 2.63 5.58 2.82
N VAL A 44 1.63 5.50 3.71
CA VAL A 44 0.20 5.51 3.36
C VAL A 44 -0.45 6.68 4.08
N ASP A 45 -0.95 7.65 3.32
CA ASP A 45 -1.52 8.88 3.88
C ASP A 45 -2.97 8.67 4.32
N ARG A 46 -3.75 7.94 3.52
CA ARG A 46 -5.16 7.63 3.80
C ARG A 46 -5.62 6.38 3.09
N VAL A 47 -6.68 5.75 3.59
CA VAL A 47 -7.39 4.65 2.93
C VAL A 47 -8.73 5.16 2.45
N VAL A 48 -9.08 4.90 1.19
CA VAL A 48 -10.31 5.38 0.52
C VAL A 48 -11.30 4.27 0.20
N GLU A 49 -10.86 3.01 0.23
CA GLU A 49 -11.73 1.84 0.17
C GLU A 49 -11.18 0.79 1.13
N TYR A 50 -12.05 0.17 1.92
CA TYR A 50 -11.65 -0.90 2.83
C TYR A 50 -12.73 -1.98 2.92
N GLN A 51 -12.33 -3.22 2.66
CA GLN A 51 -13.14 -4.42 2.80
C GLN A 51 -12.44 -5.35 3.80
N PRO A 52 -12.95 -5.51 5.03
CA PRO A 52 -12.31 -6.27 6.08
C PRO A 52 -11.88 -7.67 5.63
N GLY A 53 -10.60 -7.99 5.83
CA GLY A 53 -10.05 -9.29 5.47
C GLY A 53 -10.02 -9.62 3.99
N GLN A 54 -10.21 -8.63 3.10
CA GLN A 54 -10.27 -8.85 1.66
C GLN A 54 -9.40 -7.86 0.89
N ARG A 55 -9.62 -6.55 1.08
CA ARG A 55 -9.01 -5.53 0.22
C ARG A 55 -8.89 -4.17 0.92
N ALA A 56 -7.88 -3.41 0.53
CA ALA A 56 -7.82 -1.97 0.78
C ALA A 56 -7.34 -1.22 -0.46
N VAL A 57 -7.79 0.02 -0.61
CA VAL A 57 -7.25 1.01 -1.55
C VAL A 57 -6.78 2.22 -0.75
N GLY A 58 -5.50 2.56 -0.89
CA GLY A 58 -4.84 3.63 -0.17
C GLY A 58 -4.23 4.67 -1.11
N LEU A 59 -3.95 5.84 -0.56
CA LEU A 59 -3.28 6.93 -1.24
C LEU A 59 -1.94 7.24 -0.58
N LYS A 60 -0.94 7.51 -1.41
CA LYS A 60 0.32 8.16 -1.05
C LYS A 60 0.51 9.38 -1.95
N ASN A 61 0.53 10.57 -1.38
CA ASN A 61 0.87 11.81 -2.07
C ASN A 61 2.38 11.95 -2.14
N VAL A 62 2.90 12.26 -3.31
CA VAL A 62 4.33 12.38 -3.55
C VAL A 62 4.68 13.86 -3.60
N THR A 63 5.54 14.32 -2.71
CA THR A 63 5.96 15.73 -2.66
C THR A 63 7.47 15.83 -2.67
N PHE A 64 8.00 16.88 -3.31
CA PHE A 64 9.45 17.11 -3.34
C PHE A 64 10.03 17.28 -1.92
N ASN A 65 9.19 17.69 -0.95
CA ASN A 65 9.56 17.88 0.46
C ASN A 65 9.68 16.55 1.24
N GLU A 66 9.98 15.43 0.59
CA GLU A 66 10.23 14.14 1.24
C GLU A 66 11.74 13.86 1.32
N PRO A 67 12.21 13.26 2.44
CA PRO A 67 13.65 13.17 2.73
C PRO A 67 14.43 12.37 1.67
N PHE A 68 13.81 11.38 1.02
CA PHE A 68 14.51 10.54 0.04
C PHE A 68 14.82 11.25 -1.29
N PHE A 69 14.14 12.35 -1.63
CA PHE A 69 14.38 13.05 -2.90
C PHE A 69 15.71 13.78 -2.96
N GLN A 70 16.30 14.13 -1.81
CA GLN A 70 17.65 14.72 -1.76
C GLN A 70 18.71 13.75 -2.31
N GLY A 71 18.50 12.45 -2.13
CA GLY A 71 19.42 11.39 -2.56
C GLY A 71 19.00 10.62 -3.80
N HIS A 72 17.72 10.71 -4.23
CA HIS A 72 17.19 9.87 -5.30
C HIS A 72 16.38 10.69 -6.33
N PHE A 73 17.04 11.43 -7.22
CA PHE A 73 18.47 11.72 -7.31
C PHE A 73 18.67 13.24 -7.31
N PRO A 74 19.86 13.75 -6.95
CA PRO A 74 20.18 15.17 -7.15
C PRO A 74 19.82 15.62 -8.57
N ASN A 75 19.07 16.72 -8.70
CA ASN A 75 18.55 17.30 -9.96
C ASN A 75 17.58 16.41 -10.77
N ARG A 76 17.20 15.23 -10.27
CA ARG A 76 16.25 14.33 -10.93
C ARG A 76 15.44 13.56 -9.88
N PRO A 77 14.49 14.22 -9.19
CA PRO A 77 13.72 13.59 -8.13
C PRO A 77 12.82 12.49 -8.69
N ILE A 78 13.04 11.25 -8.25
CA ILE A 78 12.26 10.08 -8.60
C ILE A 78 11.96 9.33 -7.31
N MET A 79 10.71 8.96 -7.03
CA MET A 79 10.43 8.15 -5.83
C MET A 79 11.11 6.78 -5.99
N PRO A 80 11.90 6.29 -5.01
CA PRO A 80 12.51 4.98 -5.09
C PRO A 80 11.45 3.88 -5.24
N GLY A 81 11.60 3.01 -6.23
CA GLY A 81 10.62 1.93 -6.49
C GLY A 81 10.38 1.02 -5.28
N VAL A 82 11.40 0.81 -4.46
CA VAL A 82 11.30 0.05 -3.21
C VAL A 82 10.37 0.69 -2.18
N LEU A 83 10.23 2.02 -2.17
CA LEU A 83 9.30 2.72 -1.27
C LEU A 83 7.85 2.61 -1.78
N ILE A 84 7.64 2.43 -3.08
CA ILE A 84 6.31 2.10 -3.63
C ILE A 84 5.90 0.70 -3.17
N VAL A 85 6.83 -0.25 -3.24
CA VAL A 85 6.62 -1.62 -2.72
C VAL A 85 6.32 -1.60 -1.22
N GLU A 86 7.09 -0.85 -0.45
CA GLU A 86 6.87 -0.67 0.99
C GLU A 86 5.48 -0.09 1.28
N ALA A 87 5.05 0.96 0.56
CA ALA A 87 3.71 1.52 0.73
C ALA A 87 2.60 0.49 0.45
N MET A 88 2.77 -0.36 -0.56
CA MET A 88 1.86 -1.47 -0.83
C MET A 88 1.88 -2.52 0.29
N ALA A 89 3.04 -2.81 0.87
CA ALA A 89 3.17 -3.72 2.00
C ALA A 89 2.48 -3.19 3.26
N GLN A 90 2.62 -1.89 3.54
CA GLN A 90 1.93 -1.21 4.64
C GLN A 90 0.41 -1.26 4.47
N LEU A 91 -0.10 -1.01 3.25
CA LEU A 91 -1.51 -1.14 2.94
C LEU A 91 -2.01 -2.58 3.13
N GLY A 92 -1.21 -3.58 2.74
CA GLY A 92 -1.48 -4.99 3.05
C GLY A 92 -1.49 -5.26 4.56
N GLY A 93 -0.60 -4.64 5.32
CA GLY A 93 -0.61 -4.67 6.78
C GLY A 93 -1.94 -4.20 7.36
N ILE A 94 -2.52 -3.10 6.85
CA ILE A 94 -3.85 -2.61 7.26
C ILE A 94 -4.93 -3.68 7.04
N VAL A 95 -4.89 -4.39 5.89
CA VAL A 95 -5.83 -5.49 5.60
C VAL A 95 -5.70 -6.65 6.60
N LEU A 96 -4.48 -6.98 7.02
CA LEU A 96 -4.22 -8.07 7.96
C LEU A 96 -4.57 -7.70 9.40
N THR A 97 -4.12 -6.55 9.92
CA THR A 97 -4.17 -6.22 11.36
C THR A 97 -5.59 -6.13 11.93
N LYS A 98 -6.63 -6.07 11.10
CA LYS A 98 -8.03 -6.07 11.54
C LYS A 98 -8.66 -7.47 11.59
N LEU A 99 -7.94 -8.52 11.22
CA LEU A 99 -8.40 -9.90 11.38
C LEU A 99 -8.19 -10.37 12.83
N PRO A 100 -9.16 -11.09 13.44
CA PRO A 100 -9.14 -11.43 14.87
C PRO A 100 -7.86 -12.14 15.33
N ASP A 101 -7.33 -13.06 14.52
CA ASP A 101 -6.18 -13.90 14.90
C ASP A 101 -4.81 -13.21 14.78
N VAL A 102 -4.75 -12.03 14.16
CA VAL A 102 -3.50 -11.30 13.87
C VAL A 102 -3.52 -9.84 14.35
N ALA A 103 -4.63 -9.39 14.94
CA ALA A 103 -4.73 -8.07 15.53
C ALA A 103 -3.63 -7.82 16.58
N GLY A 104 -3.02 -6.64 16.54
CA GLY A 104 -1.94 -6.23 17.45
C GLY A 104 -0.58 -6.87 17.18
N ARG A 105 -0.43 -7.70 16.14
CA ARG A 105 0.88 -8.27 15.76
C ARG A 105 1.59 -7.37 14.75
N LEU A 106 2.91 -7.29 14.85
CA LEU A 106 3.76 -6.67 13.84
C LEU A 106 3.77 -7.55 12.58
N ALA A 107 3.24 -7.02 11.48
CA ALA A 107 3.38 -7.63 10.17
C ALA A 107 4.81 -7.42 9.66
N LEU A 108 5.51 -8.50 9.32
CA LEU A 108 6.85 -8.46 8.74
C LEU A 108 6.79 -8.82 7.25
N PHE A 109 7.52 -8.07 6.44
CA PHE A 109 7.60 -8.31 5.00
C PHE A 109 8.55 -9.47 4.70
N ALA A 110 7.99 -10.62 4.35
CA ALA A 110 8.77 -11.87 4.20
C ALA A 110 9.36 -12.08 2.79
N GLY A 111 8.77 -11.49 1.76
CA GLY A 111 9.20 -11.68 0.38
C GLY A 111 8.26 -11.05 -0.63
N ILE A 112 8.72 -10.92 -1.88
CA ILE A 112 7.96 -10.35 -2.98
C ILE A 112 8.27 -11.09 -4.28
N ASP A 113 7.25 -11.25 -5.12
CA ASP A 113 7.34 -11.92 -6.42
C ASP A 113 6.70 -11.04 -7.50
N GLY A 114 7.24 -11.08 -8.72
CA GLY A 114 6.58 -10.53 -9.91
C GLY A 114 6.49 -9.00 -9.98
N VAL A 115 7.36 -8.27 -9.29
CA VAL A 115 7.39 -6.79 -9.30
C VAL A 115 7.69 -6.26 -10.70
N ARG A 116 6.91 -5.27 -11.15
CA ARG A 116 7.17 -4.53 -12.39
C ARG A 116 6.87 -3.05 -12.20
N PHE A 117 7.86 -2.20 -12.43
CA PHE A 117 7.70 -0.74 -12.47
C PHE A 117 7.49 -0.31 -13.92
N ARG A 118 6.35 0.35 -14.21
CA ARG A 118 5.99 0.73 -15.58
C ARG A 118 6.40 2.16 -15.94
N ARG A 119 6.37 3.06 -14.97
CA ARG A 119 6.73 4.48 -15.14
C ARG A 119 7.35 5.01 -13.84
N PRO A 120 8.25 6.00 -13.92
CA PRO A 120 8.72 6.69 -12.73
C PRO A 120 7.58 7.41 -12.04
N VAL A 121 7.73 7.61 -10.74
CA VAL A 121 6.83 8.38 -9.89
C VAL A 121 7.57 9.63 -9.45
N LEU A 122 6.95 10.79 -9.63
CA LEU A 122 7.58 12.10 -9.50
C LEU A 122 6.89 12.94 -8.42
N PRO A 123 7.57 13.96 -7.87
CA PRO A 123 6.91 14.99 -7.05
C PRO A 123 5.67 15.57 -7.75
N GLY A 124 4.57 15.68 -7.02
CA GLY A 124 3.26 16.10 -7.54
C GLY A 124 2.34 14.93 -7.91
N ASP A 125 2.87 13.71 -8.06
CA ASP A 125 2.04 12.53 -8.29
C ASP A 125 1.24 12.17 -7.03
N GLN A 126 0.08 11.54 -7.25
CA GLN A 126 -0.64 10.81 -6.22
C GLN A 126 -0.69 9.33 -6.62
N LEU A 127 -0.16 8.47 -5.75
CA LEU A 127 -0.22 7.04 -5.92
C LEU A 127 -1.51 6.50 -5.34
N LEU A 128 -2.34 5.92 -6.21
CA LEU A 128 -3.45 5.06 -5.82
C LEU A 128 -2.95 3.62 -5.74
N LEU A 129 -2.88 3.10 -4.53
CA LEU A 129 -2.37 1.77 -4.21
C LEU A 129 -3.53 0.85 -3.89
N SER A 130 -3.46 -0.39 -4.32
CA SER A 130 -4.42 -1.44 -3.97
C SER A 130 -3.71 -2.65 -3.39
N ALA A 131 -4.29 -3.25 -2.36
CA ALA A 131 -3.83 -4.49 -1.76
C ALA A 131 -5.01 -5.44 -1.59
N ASN A 132 -4.90 -6.65 -2.14
CA ASN A 132 -5.94 -7.69 -2.08
C ASN A 132 -5.35 -8.93 -1.43
N LEU A 133 -6.01 -9.43 -0.38
CA LEU A 133 -5.61 -10.66 0.28
C LEU A 133 -5.98 -11.86 -0.60
N LEU A 134 -4.97 -12.63 -1.02
CA LEU A 134 -5.18 -13.85 -1.79
C LEU A 134 -5.38 -15.07 -0.89
N THR A 135 -4.56 -15.20 0.15
CA THR A 135 -4.62 -16.33 1.08
C THR A 135 -3.91 -16.01 2.38
N ILE A 136 -4.33 -16.67 3.46
CA ILE A 136 -3.61 -16.72 4.73
C ILE A 136 -3.27 -18.18 5.00
N ARG A 137 -1.97 -18.46 5.14
CA ARG A 137 -1.48 -19.78 5.52
C ARG A 137 -1.11 -19.80 7.00
N GLN A 138 -1.52 -20.87 7.68
CA GLN A 138 -1.19 -21.14 9.09
C GLN A 138 -1.52 -19.98 10.04
N LYS A 139 -2.48 -19.11 9.68
CA LYS A 139 -2.81 -17.88 10.42
C LYS A 139 -1.60 -16.98 10.72
N ARG A 140 -0.51 -17.10 9.94
CA ARG A 140 0.76 -16.34 10.14
C ARG A 140 1.28 -15.69 8.87
N ILE A 141 1.04 -16.28 7.70
CA ILE A 141 1.60 -15.79 6.43
C ILE A 141 0.46 -15.35 5.52
N GLY A 142 0.29 -14.04 5.36
CA GLY A 142 -0.64 -13.45 4.39
C GLY A 142 0.05 -13.26 3.04
N LYS A 143 -0.61 -13.66 1.95
CA LYS A 143 -0.18 -13.36 0.58
C LYS A 143 -1.07 -12.28 -0.01
N MET A 144 -0.46 -11.15 -0.38
CA MET A 144 -1.15 -10.02 -1.00
C MET A 144 -0.90 -9.96 -2.50
N PHE A 145 -1.90 -9.51 -3.24
CA PHE A 145 -1.76 -9.04 -4.61
C PHE A 145 -1.95 -7.51 -4.63
N CYS A 146 -0.89 -6.81 -5.02
CA CYS A 146 -0.86 -5.34 -4.98
C CYS A 146 -0.68 -4.74 -6.38
N ARG A 147 -1.25 -3.54 -6.57
CA ARG A 147 -1.08 -2.71 -7.77
C ARG A 147 -1.05 -1.24 -7.43
#